data_AF-A0A449ADA5-F1
#
_entry.id   AF-A0A449ADA5-F1
#
_cell.length_a   1.000
_cell.length_b   1.000
_cell.length_c   1.000
_cell.angle_alpha   90.00
_cell.angle_beta   90.00
_cell.angle_gamma   90.00
#
_symmetry.space_group_name_H-M   'P 1'
#
loop_
_entity.id
_entity.type
_entity.pdbx_description
1 polymer ?
#
loop_
_entity_poly.entity_id
_entity_poly.type
_entity_poly.pdbx_seq_one_letter_code
_entity_poly.pdbx_strand_id
1 'polypeptide(L)'
;MQKQRLQKILSLAGVASRREAESLILQKRIKVNGLVAKLGDKASFNDEILLDNKPITHPQEKVYYVLNKPPKTICTLKDNFQRTLVTDLIDSPYKVFPVGRLDYDTTGVLLITNDGELSNKLLHPKYQIFRVYPARLNEPLSRQELKELNKPVYINKTLSKQDVLAIADAPKSYLVVLSQGTYHHVKELFKIVNKTVLNLKRIEYAGITVDKMPLGTFRKLTLKEIKDLKNLVRIQEEKLNKESKYD
;
A
#
# COMPACT_ATOMS: atom_id res chain seq x y z
N MET A 1 13.58 12.66 21.85
CA MET A 1 12.79 11.86 20.89
C MET A 1 12.30 10.58 21.55
N GLN A 2 11.11 10.10 21.20
CA GLN A 2 10.60 8.82 21.72
C GLN A 2 11.47 7.66 21.19
N LYS A 3 11.92 6.76 22.09
CA LYS A 3 12.68 5.58 21.70
C LYS A 3 11.83 4.64 20.82
N GLN A 4 12.41 4.16 19.73
CA GLN A 4 11.79 3.24 18.78
C GLN A 4 12.60 1.95 18.68
N ARG A 5 11.94 0.87 18.28
CA ARG A 5 12.61 -0.41 17.97
C ARG A 5 13.74 -0.18 16.96
N LEU A 6 14.91 -0.75 17.22
CA LEU A 6 16.12 -0.50 16.43
C LEU A 6 15.94 -0.86 14.94
N GLN A 7 15.26 -1.96 14.63
CA GLN A 7 14.97 -2.33 13.24
C GLN A 7 14.07 -1.32 12.51
N LYS A 8 13.25 -0.55 13.25
CA LYS A 8 12.48 0.57 12.67
C LYS A 8 13.41 1.73 12.34
N ILE A 9 14.36 2.06 13.22
CA ILE A 9 15.32 3.15 13.00
C ILE A 9 16.22 2.85 11.80
N LEU A 10 16.79 1.65 11.74
CA LEU A 10 17.62 1.21 10.61
C LEU A 10 16.85 1.27 9.29
N SER A 11 15.56 0.91 9.31
CA SER A 11 14.69 1.04 8.14
C SER A 11 14.38 2.49 7.78
N LEU A 12 14.19 3.38 8.74
CA LEU A 12 13.98 4.82 8.50
C LEU A 12 15.23 5.51 7.98
N ALA A 13 16.41 5.02 8.36
CA ALA A 13 17.70 5.46 7.81
C ALA A 13 18.03 4.85 6.45
N GLY A 14 17.15 4.00 5.89
CA GLY A 14 17.34 3.36 4.58
C GLY A 14 18.38 2.26 4.52
N VAL A 15 18.88 1.80 5.67
CA VAL A 15 19.93 0.77 5.76
C VAL A 15 19.41 -0.57 5.24
N ALA A 16 18.21 -0.97 5.66
CA ALA A 16 17.65 -2.28 5.38
C ALA A 16 16.13 -2.30 5.59
N SER A 17 15.42 -3.29 5.04
CA SER A 17 14.04 -3.53 5.49
C SER A 17 14.03 -3.93 6.98
N ARG A 18 12.89 -3.84 7.67
CA ARG A 18 12.83 -4.21 9.11
C ARG A 18 13.33 -5.63 9.38
N ARG A 19 12.98 -6.62 8.55
CA ARG A 19 13.43 -8.01 8.72
C ARG A 19 14.92 -8.18 8.44
N GLU A 20 15.43 -7.50 7.40
CA GLU A 20 16.87 -7.48 7.12
C GLU A 20 17.64 -6.78 8.25
N ALA A 21 17.09 -5.71 8.81
CA ALA A 21 17.66 -5.02 9.97
C ALA A 21 17.69 -5.92 11.21
N GLU A 22 16.67 -6.74 11.45
CA GLU A 22 16.70 -7.78 12.50
C GLU A 22 17.83 -8.79 12.25
N SER A 23 18.07 -9.18 11.00
CA SER A 23 19.21 -10.04 10.64
C SER A 23 20.56 -9.37 10.94
N LEU A 24 20.73 -8.08 10.61
CA LEU A 24 21.95 -7.33 10.92
C LEU A 24 22.20 -7.23 12.44
N ILE A 25 21.13 -7.05 13.23
CA ILE A 25 21.20 -7.03 14.69
C ILE A 25 21.63 -8.42 15.22
N LEU A 26 21.01 -9.50 14.73
CA LEU A 26 21.36 -10.87 15.11
C LEU A 26 22.81 -11.25 14.74
N GLN A 27 23.31 -10.71 13.62
CA GLN A 27 24.70 -10.83 13.18
C GLN A 27 25.69 -10.01 14.02
N LYS A 28 25.23 -9.28 15.05
CA LYS A 28 26.06 -8.43 15.92
C LYS A 28 26.79 -7.30 15.18
N ARG A 29 26.27 -6.88 14.02
CA ARG A 29 26.86 -5.81 13.19
C ARG A 29 26.44 -4.40 13.62
N ILE A 30 25.42 -4.31 14.47
CA ILE A 30 24.89 -3.05 14.97
C ILE A 30 25.37 -2.80 16.40
N LYS A 31 25.90 -1.60 16.65
CA LYS A 31 26.19 -1.09 18.00
C LYS A 31 25.30 0.11 18.32
N VAL A 32 24.91 0.23 19.59
CA VAL A 32 24.22 1.40 20.14
C VAL A 32 25.00 1.87 21.36
N ASN A 33 25.50 3.11 21.34
CA ASN A 33 26.32 3.70 22.41
C ASN A 33 27.49 2.78 22.81
N GLY A 34 28.25 2.30 21.82
CA GLY A 34 29.37 1.37 22.02
C GLY A 34 29.01 -0.09 22.30
N LEU A 35 27.76 -0.43 22.63
CA LEU A 35 27.34 -1.80 22.97
C LEU A 35 26.72 -2.53 21.77
N VAL A 36 27.03 -3.82 21.60
CA VAL A 36 26.40 -4.66 20.57
C VAL A 36 24.89 -4.78 20.85
N ALA A 37 24.08 -4.40 19.86
CA ALA A 37 22.63 -4.42 19.97
C ALA A 37 22.05 -5.83 19.95
N LYS A 38 20.89 -6.01 20.58
CA LYS A 38 20.11 -7.25 20.62
C LYS A 38 18.73 -7.05 19.99
N LEU A 39 18.12 -8.15 19.57
CA LEU A 39 16.79 -8.12 18.98
C LEU A 39 15.78 -7.58 20.00
N GLY A 40 15.05 -6.54 19.60
CA GLY A 40 14.07 -5.87 20.47
C GLY A 40 14.60 -4.61 21.15
N ASP A 41 15.89 -4.31 21.08
CA ASP A 41 16.43 -3.06 21.61
C ASP A 41 15.73 -1.85 21.01
N LYS A 42 15.67 -0.78 21.82
CA LYS A 42 15.10 0.50 21.42
C LYS A 42 16.14 1.59 21.55
N ALA A 43 16.21 2.44 20.54
CA ALA A 43 17.11 3.59 20.48
C ALA A 43 16.36 4.81 19.95
N SER A 44 17.07 5.89 19.72
CA SER A 44 16.64 7.09 19.02
C SER A 44 17.77 7.59 18.13
N PHE A 45 17.49 8.51 17.21
CA PHE A 45 18.55 9.14 16.40
C PHE A 45 19.49 10.05 17.21
N ASN A 46 19.21 10.26 18.51
CA ASN A 46 20.13 10.95 19.42
C ASN A 46 21.15 9.98 20.05
N ASP A 47 20.91 8.66 19.97
CA ASP A 47 21.87 7.66 20.41
C ASP A 47 22.92 7.45 19.30
N GLU A 48 24.14 7.07 19.67
CA GLU A 48 25.16 6.68 18.71
C GLU A 48 24.81 5.29 18.17
N ILE A 49 24.33 5.22 16.93
CA ILE A 49 24.01 3.95 16.26
C ILE A 49 25.04 3.71 15.16
N LEU A 50 25.75 2.58 15.23
CA LEU A 50 26.79 2.22 14.27
C LEU A 50 26.42 0.91 13.56
N LEU A 51 26.55 0.86 12.23
CA LEU A 51 26.60 -0.37 11.45
C LEU A 51 28.04 -0.57 10.97
N ASP A 52 28.70 -1.64 11.42
CA ASP A 52 30.12 -1.92 11.11
C ASP A 52 31.02 -0.68 11.33
N ASN A 53 30.82 0.00 12.47
CA ASN A 53 31.48 1.25 12.88
C ASN A 53 31.17 2.48 12.01
N LYS A 54 30.25 2.41 11.05
CA LYS A 54 29.75 3.59 10.32
C LYS A 54 28.50 4.17 11.00
N PRO A 55 28.48 5.47 11.30
CA PRO A 55 27.38 6.08 12.04
C PRO A 55 26.10 6.21 11.21
N ILE A 56 24.96 6.01 11.87
CA ILE A 56 23.61 6.16 11.34
C ILE A 56 22.95 7.31 12.09
N THR A 57 23.05 8.52 11.54
CA THR A 57 22.77 9.76 12.28
C THR A 57 21.37 10.32 12.03
N HIS A 58 20.79 10.10 10.84
CA HIS A 58 19.53 10.74 10.45
C HIS A 58 18.59 9.78 9.71
N PRO A 59 17.26 9.99 9.83
CA PRO A 59 16.31 9.34 8.93
C PRO A 59 16.50 9.88 7.50
N GLN A 60 16.16 9.05 6.51
CA GLN A 60 16.11 9.50 5.12
C GLN A 60 14.96 10.50 4.90
N GLU A 61 15.13 11.36 3.90
CA GLU A 61 14.05 12.19 3.40
C GLU A 61 12.88 11.31 2.94
N LYS A 62 11.65 11.72 3.26
CA LYS A 62 10.45 10.99 2.86
C LYS A 62 10.09 11.33 1.42
N VAL A 63 10.00 10.31 0.57
CA VAL A 63 9.61 10.45 -0.83
C VAL A 63 8.27 9.78 -1.10
N TYR A 64 7.48 10.39 -1.98
CA TYR A 64 6.15 9.90 -2.35
C TYR A 64 5.98 10.00 -3.86
N TYR A 65 5.67 8.86 -4.47
CA TYR A 65 5.45 8.74 -5.89
C TYR A 65 4.08 8.11 -6.15
N VAL A 66 3.53 8.40 -7.32
CA VAL A 66 2.45 7.63 -7.90
C VAL A 66 2.93 7.02 -9.21
N LEU A 67 2.71 5.72 -9.36
CA LEU A 67 2.98 4.94 -10.56
C LEU A 67 1.65 4.59 -11.22
N ASN A 68 1.55 4.80 -12.53
CA ASN A 68 0.53 4.12 -13.32
C ASN A 68 1.04 2.71 -13.64
N LYS A 69 0.76 1.75 -12.76
CA LYS A 69 1.34 0.40 -12.82
C LYS A 69 0.97 -0.27 -14.15
N PRO A 70 1.95 -0.75 -14.94
CA PRO A 70 1.69 -1.53 -16.13
C PRO A 70 1.35 -2.99 -15.75
N PRO A 71 0.73 -3.76 -16.67
CA PRO A 71 0.60 -5.20 -16.46
C PRO A 71 1.99 -5.86 -16.48
N LYS A 72 2.05 -7.14 -16.09
CA LYS A 72 3.28 -7.94 -16.06
C LYS A 72 4.37 -7.45 -15.09
N THR A 73 3.97 -6.73 -14.05
CA THR A 73 4.87 -6.25 -12.99
C THR A 73 4.35 -6.64 -11.62
N ILE A 74 5.24 -6.83 -10.65
CA ILE A 74 4.90 -7.34 -9.31
C ILE A 74 5.22 -6.34 -8.19
N CYS A 75 4.35 -6.30 -7.18
CA CYS A 75 4.47 -5.43 -6.01
C CYS A 75 5.22 -6.13 -4.86
N THR A 76 6.44 -6.60 -5.12
CA THR A 76 7.37 -7.17 -4.12
C THR A 76 8.71 -6.44 -4.18
N LEU A 77 9.49 -6.54 -3.11
CA LEU A 77 10.86 -5.99 -3.04
C LEU A 77 11.93 -7.02 -3.42
N LYS A 78 11.55 -8.29 -3.57
CA LYS A 78 12.43 -9.38 -3.99
C LYS A 78 11.66 -10.32 -4.88
N ASP A 79 12.28 -10.72 -5.99
CA ASP A 79 11.75 -11.72 -6.90
C ASP A 79 12.78 -12.81 -7.18
N ASN A 80 12.31 -14.05 -7.16
CA ASN A 80 13.15 -15.23 -7.42
C ASN A 80 13.04 -15.71 -8.89
N PHE A 81 12.24 -15.03 -9.72
CA PHE A 81 11.86 -15.48 -11.07
C PHE A 81 12.14 -14.42 -12.14
N GLN A 82 13.02 -13.45 -11.86
CA GLN A 82 13.44 -12.37 -12.78
C GLN A 82 12.27 -11.55 -13.37
N ARG A 83 11.17 -11.42 -12.64
CA ARG A 83 10.03 -10.58 -13.00
C ARG A 83 10.31 -9.13 -12.61
N THR A 84 9.88 -8.20 -13.46
CA THR A 84 10.01 -6.76 -13.21
C THR A 84 9.25 -6.34 -11.95
N LEU A 85 9.97 -5.73 -11.00
CA LEU A 85 9.38 -5.14 -9.81
C LEU A 85 8.82 -3.75 -10.13
N VAL A 86 7.76 -3.37 -9.45
CA VAL A 86 7.23 -1.99 -9.55
C VAL A 86 8.25 -0.94 -9.09
N THR A 87 9.20 -1.31 -8.23
CA THR A 87 10.27 -0.43 -7.77
C THR A 87 11.35 -0.20 -8.82
N ASP A 88 11.54 -1.14 -9.75
CA ASP A 88 12.52 -1.01 -10.85
C ASP A 88 12.08 0.07 -11.86
N LEU A 89 10.78 0.41 -11.84
CA LEU A 89 10.19 1.46 -12.68
C LEU A 89 10.34 2.86 -12.09
N ILE A 90 10.87 2.99 -10.87
CA ILE A 90 10.94 4.27 -10.15
C ILE A 90 12.40 4.69 -10.03
N ASP A 91 12.74 5.79 -10.69
CA ASP A 91 14.01 6.46 -10.49
C ASP A 91 13.97 7.24 -9.16
N SER A 92 14.44 6.60 -8.09
CA SER A 92 14.55 7.18 -6.76
C SER A 92 15.92 6.92 -6.17
N PRO A 93 16.58 7.94 -5.57
CA PRO A 93 17.82 7.75 -4.85
C PRO A 93 17.61 7.05 -3.48
N TYR A 94 16.36 6.79 -3.09
CA TYR A 94 16.00 6.17 -1.82
C TYR A 94 15.37 4.79 -2.03
N LYS A 95 15.54 3.91 -1.03
CA LYS A 95 14.86 2.61 -1.01
C LYS A 95 13.38 2.80 -0.72
N VAL A 96 12.54 2.62 -1.74
CA VAL A 96 11.08 2.76 -1.66
C VAL A 96 10.35 1.41 -1.71
N PHE A 97 9.07 1.41 -1.35
CA PHE A 97 8.20 0.24 -1.41
C PHE A 97 6.77 0.64 -1.82
N PRO A 98 6.00 -0.27 -2.44
CA PRO A 98 4.62 0.01 -2.81
C PRO A 98 3.70 0.09 -1.59
N VAL A 99 2.76 1.04 -1.62
CA VAL A 99 1.66 1.13 -0.66
C VAL A 99 0.56 0.16 -1.10
N GLY A 100 0.69 -1.07 -0.61
CA GLY A 100 -0.19 -2.17 -0.96
C GLY A 100 0.23 -2.85 -2.24
N ARG A 101 -0.68 -3.60 -2.85
CA ARG A 101 -0.39 -4.42 -4.03
C ARG A 101 -1.50 -4.27 -5.06
N LEU A 102 -1.10 -4.44 -6.32
CA LEU A 102 -1.97 -4.74 -7.45
C LEU A 102 -1.50 -6.07 -8.03
N ASP A 103 -2.43 -6.87 -8.54
CA ASP A 103 -2.11 -8.17 -9.12
C ASP A 103 -1.22 -7.99 -10.37
N TYR A 104 -0.58 -9.09 -10.80
CA TYR A 104 0.36 -9.08 -11.92
C TYR A 104 -0.24 -8.51 -13.21
N ASP A 105 -1.50 -8.83 -13.48
CA ASP A 105 -2.30 -8.39 -14.63
C ASP A 105 -3.10 -7.10 -14.37
N THR A 106 -3.15 -6.61 -13.12
CA THR A 106 -3.89 -5.40 -12.76
C THR A 106 -3.06 -4.15 -12.97
N THR A 107 -3.69 -3.12 -13.54
CA THR A 107 -3.05 -1.83 -13.89
C THR A 107 -3.56 -0.68 -13.03
N GLY A 108 -2.91 0.48 -13.12
CA GLY A 108 -3.43 1.73 -12.58
C GLY A 108 -2.69 2.24 -11.35
N VAL A 109 -3.36 3.09 -10.55
CA VAL A 109 -2.77 3.86 -9.45
C VAL A 109 -2.07 2.96 -8.45
N LEU A 110 -0.76 3.13 -8.27
CA LEU A 110 0.00 2.54 -7.17
C LEU A 110 0.86 3.62 -6.52
N LEU A 111 0.62 3.89 -5.23
CA LEU A 111 1.47 4.77 -4.46
C LEU A 111 2.75 4.03 -4.08
N ILE A 112 3.89 4.72 -4.13
CA ILE A 112 5.21 4.19 -3.77
C ILE A 112 5.90 5.20 -2.86
N THR A 113 6.45 4.75 -1.73
CA THR A 113 7.04 5.63 -0.72
C THR A 113 8.08 4.89 0.13
N ASN A 114 8.91 5.62 0.87
CA ASN A 114 9.67 5.09 2.00
C ASN A 114 9.01 5.41 3.36
N ASP A 115 7.87 6.10 3.39
CA ASP A 115 7.12 6.42 4.61
C ASP A 115 6.26 5.25 5.07
N GLY A 116 6.85 4.38 5.89
CA GLY A 116 6.17 3.18 6.39
C GLY A 116 5.00 3.48 7.32
N GLU A 117 4.98 4.65 7.95
CA GLU A 117 3.88 5.03 8.83
C GLU A 117 2.64 5.42 8.03
N LEU A 118 2.78 6.32 7.06
CA LEU A 118 1.66 6.70 6.20
C LEU A 118 1.15 5.50 5.40
N SER A 119 2.07 4.68 4.86
CA SER A 119 1.71 3.46 4.12
C SER A 119 0.88 2.50 4.97
N ASN A 120 1.30 2.23 6.22
CA ASN A 120 0.55 1.35 7.12
C ASN A 120 -0.86 1.90 7.40
N LYS A 121 -1.00 3.21 7.63
CA LYS A 121 -2.30 3.83 7.85
C LYS A 121 -3.19 3.80 6.60
N LEU A 122 -2.65 4.05 5.42
CA LEU A 122 -3.40 3.96 4.16
C LEU A 122 -3.90 2.55 3.84
N LEU A 123 -3.18 1.51 4.29
CA LEU A 123 -3.52 0.11 4.01
C LEU A 123 -4.42 -0.52 5.07
N HIS A 124 -4.32 -0.08 6.32
CA HIS A 124 -4.98 -0.76 7.41
C HIS A 124 -6.52 -0.59 7.32
N PRO A 125 -7.31 -1.69 7.35
CA PRO A 125 -8.76 -1.65 7.10
C PRO A 125 -9.54 -0.66 7.98
N LYS A 126 -9.13 -0.48 9.24
CA LYS A 126 -9.76 0.48 10.18
C LYS A 126 -9.87 1.91 9.65
N TYR A 127 -8.97 2.34 8.76
CA TYR A 127 -8.99 3.69 8.21
C TYR A 127 -9.93 3.83 7.00
N GLN A 128 -10.49 2.73 6.51
CA GLN A 128 -11.50 2.69 5.46
C GLN A 128 -11.14 3.54 4.22
N ILE A 129 -9.89 3.47 3.79
CA ILE A 129 -9.40 4.24 2.64
C ILE A 129 -9.89 3.63 1.33
N PHE A 130 -10.69 4.40 0.59
CA PHE A 130 -11.34 3.94 -0.63
C PHE A 130 -10.38 3.75 -1.80
N ARG A 131 -10.76 2.80 -2.65
CA ARG A 131 -10.15 2.45 -3.93
C ARG A 131 -11.27 2.29 -4.95
N VAL A 132 -10.99 2.69 -6.19
CA VAL A 132 -11.98 2.66 -7.27
C VAL A 132 -11.44 1.84 -8.43
N TYR A 133 -12.23 0.85 -8.87
CA TYR A 133 -11.86 -0.07 -9.95
C TYR A 133 -12.96 -0.17 -10.99
N PRO A 134 -12.75 0.32 -12.23
CA PRO A 134 -13.46 -0.24 -13.37
C PRO A 134 -13.01 -1.69 -13.60
N ALA A 135 -13.98 -2.60 -13.61
CA ALA A 135 -13.81 -4.01 -13.92
C ALA A 135 -14.63 -4.34 -15.17
N ARG A 136 -14.02 -5.00 -16.15
CA ARG A 136 -14.73 -5.58 -17.30
C ARG A 136 -14.88 -7.07 -17.08
N LEU A 137 -16.10 -7.58 -17.20
CA LEU A 137 -16.45 -8.98 -17.01
C LEU A 137 -16.56 -9.74 -18.33
N ASN A 138 -16.59 -11.07 -18.26
CA ASN A 138 -16.91 -11.95 -19.39
C ASN A 138 -18.35 -11.76 -19.89
N GLU A 139 -19.28 -11.49 -18.97
CA GLU A 139 -20.73 -11.38 -19.21
C GLU A 139 -21.36 -10.24 -18.40
N PRO A 140 -22.50 -9.69 -18.87
CA PRO A 140 -23.29 -8.75 -18.07
C PRO A 140 -23.77 -9.40 -16.76
N LEU A 141 -23.95 -8.57 -15.73
CA LEU A 141 -24.71 -8.89 -14.55
C LEU A 141 -26.21 -8.63 -14.79
N SER A 142 -27.03 -9.55 -14.31
CA SER A 142 -28.45 -9.34 -14.05
C SER A 142 -28.66 -8.33 -12.92
N ARG A 143 -29.88 -7.80 -12.83
CA ARG A 143 -30.27 -6.91 -11.73
C ARG A 143 -30.16 -7.59 -10.35
N GLN A 144 -30.41 -8.89 -10.28
CA GLN A 144 -30.34 -9.65 -9.04
C GLN A 144 -28.89 -9.83 -8.58
N GLU A 145 -27.99 -10.22 -9.48
CA GLU A 145 -26.56 -10.35 -9.18
C GLU A 145 -25.97 -9.00 -8.76
N LEU A 146 -26.34 -7.89 -9.42
CA LEU A 146 -25.90 -6.56 -9.02
C LEU A 146 -26.39 -6.20 -7.60
N LYS A 147 -27.64 -6.53 -7.26
CA LYS A 147 -28.19 -6.31 -5.91
C LYS A 147 -27.50 -7.18 -4.86
N GLU A 148 -27.12 -8.40 -5.21
CA GLU A 148 -26.37 -9.31 -4.34
C GLU A 148 -24.97 -8.77 -4.07
N LEU A 149 -24.25 -8.34 -5.10
CA LEU A 149 -22.91 -7.76 -4.98
C LEU A 149 -22.86 -6.42 -4.25
N ASN A 150 -23.99 -5.75 -4.01
CA ASN A 150 -24.05 -4.52 -3.20
C ASN A 150 -24.45 -4.80 -1.74
N LYS A 151 -24.67 -6.06 -1.36
CA LYS A 151 -24.83 -6.45 0.05
C LYS A 151 -23.47 -6.73 0.70
N PRO A 152 -23.38 -6.74 2.04
CA PRO A 152 -22.21 -7.26 2.71
C PRO A 152 -21.97 -8.73 2.32
N VAL A 153 -20.76 -9.04 1.85
CA VAL A 153 -20.36 -10.39 1.41
C VAL A 153 -19.04 -10.79 2.03
N TYR A 154 -18.81 -12.10 2.22
CA TYR A 154 -17.52 -12.60 2.70
C TYR A 154 -16.56 -12.84 1.54
N ILE A 155 -15.40 -12.18 1.59
CA ILE A 155 -14.31 -12.36 0.64
C ILE A 155 -13.06 -12.73 1.42
N ASN A 156 -12.49 -13.91 1.15
CA ASN A 156 -11.32 -14.43 1.89
C ASN A 156 -11.52 -14.37 3.41
N LYS A 157 -12.66 -14.88 3.91
CA LYS A 157 -13.04 -14.89 5.33
C LYS A 157 -13.18 -13.50 5.97
N THR A 158 -13.23 -12.44 5.17
CA THR A 158 -13.39 -11.05 5.64
C THR A 158 -14.71 -10.49 5.13
N LEU A 159 -15.51 -9.89 6.01
CA LEU A 159 -16.74 -9.21 5.61
C LEU A 159 -16.40 -7.93 4.83
N SER A 160 -16.82 -7.88 3.57
CA SER A 160 -16.62 -6.74 2.68
C SER A 160 -17.93 -5.99 2.44
N LYS A 161 -17.81 -4.68 2.27
CA LYS A 161 -18.86 -3.79 1.78
C LYS A 161 -18.29 -2.99 0.62
N GLN A 162 -19.06 -2.89 -0.44
CA GLN A 162 -18.65 -2.32 -1.70
C GLN A 162 -19.86 -1.74 -2.43
N ASP A 163 -19.60 -0.71 -3.23
CA ASP A 163 -20.57 -0.22 -4.20
C ASP A 163 -20.16 -0.75 -5.58
N VAL A 164 -21.08 -1.45 -6.24
CA VAL A 164 -20.91 -1.95 -7.62
C VAL A 164 -21.92 -1.25 -8.50
N LEU A 165 -21.44 -0.43 -9.42
CA LEU A 165 -22.24 0.42 -10.29
C LEU A 165 -22.02 0.03 -11.75
N ALA A 166 -23.09 -0.08 -12.54
CA ALA A 166 -22.97 -0.26 -13.99
C ALA A 166 -22.38 1.00 -14.63
N ILE A 167 -21.49 0.83 -15.61
CA ILE A 167 -20.96 1.93 -16.41
C ILE A 167 -21.87 2.13 -17.62
N ALA A 168 -22.35 3.37 -17.81
CA ALA A 168 -23.20 3.73 -18.94
C ALA A 168 -22.53 3.36 -20.27
N ASP A 169 -23.34 2.85 -21.20
CA ASP A 169 -22.91 2.44 -22.55
C ASP A 169 -21.80 1.37 -22.59
N ALA A 170 -21.60 0.64 -21.49
CA ALA A 170 -20.59 -0.42 -21.37
C ALA A 170 -21.18 -1.68 -20.71
N PRO A 171 -21.94 -2.52 -21.45
CA PRO A 171 -22.81 -3.58 -20.91
C PRO A 171 -22.12 -4.75 -20.17
N LYS A 172 -20.80 -4.69 -19.94
CA LYS A 172 -20.04 -5.69 -19.16
C LYS A 172 -19.06 -5.02 -18.18
N SER A 173 -19.18 -3.72 -17.99
CA SER A 173 -18.22 -2.93 -17.23
C SER A 173 -18.89 -2.33 -16.00
N TYR A 174 -18.23 -2.49 -14.87
CA TYR A 174 -18.76 -2.07 -13.57
C TYR A 174 -17.69 -1.29 -12.81
N LEU A 175 -18.10 -0.20 -12.17
CA LEU A 175 -17.28 0.54 -11.23
C LEU A 175 -17.44 -0.09 -9.85
N VAL A 176 -16.34 -0.52 -9.24
CA VAL A 176 -16.31 -1.08 -7.90
C VAL A 176 -15.60 -0.11 -6.97
N VAL A 177 -16.30 0.36 -5.96
CA VAL A 177 -15.75 1.23 -4.90
C VAL A 177 -15.72 0.44 -3.60
N LEU A 178 -14.56 0.37 -2.96
CA LEU A 178 -14.38 -0.39 -1.74
C LEU A 178 -13.22 0.14 -0.89
N SER A 179 -13.26 -0.13 0.40
CA SER A 179 -12.24 0.31 1.36
C SER A 179 -11.34 -0.82 1.87
N GLN A 180 -11.62 -2.07 1.49
CA GLN A 180 -10.87 -3.27 1.90
C GLN A 180 -10.13 -3.92 0.74
N GLY A 181 -8.95 -4.49 0.97
CA GLY A 181 -8.13 -5.09 -0.08
C GLY A 181 -7.51 -6.41 0.33
N THR A 182 -8.30 -7.49 0.29
CA THR A 182 -7.79 -8.87 0.48
C THR A 182 -7.20 -9.42 -0.83
N TYR A 183 -6.65 -10.63 -0.81
CA TYR A 183 -6.05 -11.25 -1.99
C TYR A 183 -7.05 -11.38 -3.14
N HIS A 184 -6.74 -10.83 -4.33
CA HIS A 184 -7.62 -10.87 -5.50
C HIS A 184 -9.05 -10.34 -5.24
N HIS A 185 -9.22 -9.41 -4.29
CA HIS A 185 -10.53 -9.04 -3.73
C HIS A 185 -11.64 -8.80 -4.76
N VAL A 186 -11.39 -7.97 -5.78
CA VAL A 186 -12.41 -7.65 -6.81
C VAL A 186 -12.71 -8.86 -7.69
N LYS A 187 -11.71 -9.70 -7.99
CA LYS A 187 -11.92 -10.92 -8.77
C LYS A 187 -12.76 -11.93 -7.98
N GLU A 188 -12.47 -12.09 -6.69
CA GLU A 188 -13.24 -12.95 -5.79
C GLU A 188 -14.67 -12.42 -5.56
N LEU A 189 -14.86 -11.11 -5.51
CA LEU A 189 -16.20 -10.49 -5.45
C LEU A 189 -17.09 -10.95 -6.61
N PHE A 190 -16.61 -10.83 -7.86
CA PHE A 190 -17.41 -11.21 -9.04
C PHE A 190 -17.55 -12.73 -9.20
N LYS A 191 -16.64 -13.54 -8.65
CA LYS A 191 -16.78 -15.00 -8.62
C LYS A 191 -17.97 -15.49 -7.81
N ILE A 192 -18.42 -14.72 -6.80
CA ILE A 192 -19.62 -15.05 -6.00
C ILE A 192 -20.85 -15.27 -6.90
N VAL A 193 -20.94 -14.47 -7.97
CA VAL A 193 -22.01 -14.54 -8.97
C VAL A 193 -21.55 -15.22 -10.27
N ASN A 194 -20.53 -16.09 -10.19
CA ASN A 194 -19.98 -16.86 -11.31
C ASN A 194 -19.49 -16.01 -12.50
N LYS A 195 -19.04 -14.77 -12.26
CA LYS A 195 -18.44 -13.92 -13.29
C LYS A 195 -16.93 -13.84 -13.16
N THR A 196 -16.26 -13.75 -14.31
CA THR A 196 -14.81 -13.62 -14.40
C THR A 196 -14.43 -12.21 -14.82
N VAL A 197 -13.49 -11.59 -14.10
CA VAL A 197 -12.93 -10.29 -14.45
C VAL A 197 -11.87 -10.47 -15.55
N LEU A 198 -12.12 -9.87 -16.72
CA LEU A 198 -11.22 -9.88 -17.87
C LEU A 198 -10.19 -8.74 -17.83
N ASN A 199 -10.61 -7.58 -17.32
CA ASN A 199 -9.73 -6.42 -17.17
C ASN A 199 -10.03 -5.73 -15.85
N LEU A 200 -8.98 -5.38 -15.12
CA LEU A 200 -9.07 -4.65 -13.87
C LEU A 200 -8.04 -3.52 -13.88
N LYS A 201 -8.52 -2.30 -13.62
CA LYS A 201 -7.68 -1.12 -13.46
C LYS A 201 -8.08 -0.41 -12.19
N ARG A 202 -7.12 -0.06 -11.33
CA ARG A 202 -7.37 0.88 -10.22
C ARG A 202 -7.23 2.30 -10.73
N ILE A 203 -8.31 3.04 -10.88
CA ILE A 203 -8.26 4.42 -11.38
C ILE A 203 -8.02 5.45 -10.28
N GLU A 204 -8.34 5.07 -9.04
CA GLU A 204 -8.15 5.93 -7.87
C GLU A 204 -7.74 5.12 -6.64
N TYR A 205 -6.84 5.68 -5.84
CA TYR A 205 -6.60 5.23 -4.47
C TYR A 205 -6.36 6.42 -3.57
N ALA A 206 -7.14 6.53 -2.49
CA ALA A 206 -7.01 7.60 -1.49
C ALA A 206 -7.09 9.02 -2.10
N GLY A 207 -7.95 9.23 -3.11
CA GLY A 207 -8.07 10.51 -3.82
C GLY A 207 -6.97 10.79 -4.85
N ILE A 208 -5.98 9.88 -5.00
CA ILE A 208 -4.93 10.01 -6.01
C ILE A 208 -5.34 9.25 -7.26
N THR A 209 -5.20 9.91 -8.41
CA THR A 209 -5.46 9.34 -9.73
C THR A 209 -4.19 9.31 -10.59
N VAL A 210 -4.22 8.49 -11.64
CA VAL A 210 -3.21 8.44 -12.71
C VAL A 210 -3.83 8.80 -14.06
N ASP A 211 -4.87 9.64 -14.03
CA ASP A 211 -5.49 10.12 -15.24
C ASP A 211 -4.43 10.81 -16.12
N LYS A 212 -4.49 10.57 -17.43
CA LYS A 212 -3.54 11.09 -18.43
C LYS A 212 -2.07 10.66 -18.27
N MET A 213 -1.74 9.78 -17.32
CA MET A 213 -0.40 9.19 -17.22
C MET A 213 -0.32 7.94 -18.10
N PRO A 214 0.67 7.78 -18.98
CA PRO A 214 0.89 6.51 -19.68
C PRO A 214 1.22 5.37 -18.71
N LEU A 215 0.88 4.13 -19.09
CA LEU A 215 1.26 2.95 -18.31
C LEU A 215 2.79 2.86 -18.16
N GLY A 216 3.28 2.46 -16.99
CA GLY A 216 4.70 2.39 -16.68
C GLY A 216 5.32 3.70 -16.21
N THR A 217 4.65 4.84 -16.40
CA THR A 217 5.18 6.14 -15.96
C THR A 217 4.84 6.41 -14.51
N PHE A 218 5.74 7.16 -13.86
CA PHE A 218 5.56 7.63 -12.50
C PHE A 218 5.83 9.12 -12.40
N ARG A 219 5.35 9.73 -11.32
CA ARG A 219 5.69 11.10 -10.93
C ARG A 219 5.79 11.21 -9.41
N LYS A 220 6.44 12.27 -8.94
CA LYS A 220 6.33 12.67 -7.52
C LYS A 220 4.89 13.12 -7.24
N LEU A 221 4.40 12.83 -6.04
CA LEU A 221 3.19 13.47 -5.54
C LEU A 221 3.48 14.96 -5.28
N THR A 222 2.48 15.78 -5.54
CA THR A 222 2.51 17.20 -5.18
C THR A 222 2.41 17.37 -3.66
N LEU A 223 2.86 18.52 -3.13
CA LEU A 223 2.72 18.84 -1.72
C LEU A 223 1.24 18.81 -1.26
N LYS A 224 0.33 19.24 -2.14
CA LYS A 224 -1.11 19.20 -1.88
C LYS A 224 -1.60 17.75 -1.73
N GLU A 225 -1.26 16.87 -2.68
CA GLU A 225 -1.62 15.44 -2.60
C GLU A 225 -1.09 14.78 -1.33
N ILE A 226 0.16 15.07 -0.94
CA ILE A 226 0.75 14.54 0.30
C ILE A 226 -0.02 15.05 1.53
N LYS A 227 -0.38 16.34 1.56
CA LYS A 227 -1.18 16.94 2.64
C LYS A 227 -2.57 16.30 2.70
N ASP A 228 -3.21 16.10 1.56
CA ASP A 228 -4.54 15.49 1.44
C ASP A 228 -4.53 14.05 1.96
N LEU A 229 -3.51 13.25 1.59
CA LEU A 229 -3.33 11.88 2.12
C LEU A 229 -3.18 11.86 3.65
N LYS A 230 -2.35 12.75 4.20
CA LYS A 230 -2.16 12.85 5.66
C LYS A 230 -3.44 13.28 6.37
N ASN A 231 -4.15 14.24 5.78
CA ASN A 231 -5.41 14.74 6.34
C ASN A 231 -6.52 13.67 6.28
N LEU A 232 -6.61 12.92 5.19
CA LEU A 232 -7.54 11.81 5.03
C LEU A 232 -7.36 10.79 6.16
N VAL A 233 -6.12 10.42 6.47
CA VAL A 233 -5.80 9.52 7.58
C VAL A 233 -6.12 10.13 8.93
N ARG A 234 -5.77 11.40 9.16
CA ARG A 234 -6.07 12.11 10.44
C ARG A 234 -7.56 12.15 10.74
N ILE A 235 -8.40 12.46 9.75
CA ILE A 235 -9.86 12.49 9.91
C ILE A 235 -10.38 11.13 10.38
N GLN A 236 -9.83 10.04 9.83
CA GLN A 236 -10.23 8.68 10.22
C GLN A 236 -9.72 8.32 11.63
N GLU A 237 -8.53 8.78 12.04
CA GLU A 237 -8.05 8.66 13.43
C GLU A 237 -9.01 9.35 14.42
N GLU A 238 -9.47 10.55 14.09
CA GLU A 238 -10.39 11.31 14.93
C GLU A 238 -11.77 10.65 15.06
N LYS A 239 -12.26 10.01 13.99
CA LYS A 239 -13.52 9.23 14.03
C LYS A 239 -13.38 8.01 14.94
N LEU A 240 -12.32 7.21 14.74
CA LEU A 240 -12.07 6.01 15.56
C LEU A 240 -11.91 6.35 17.04
N ASN A 241 -11.19 7.44 17.36
CA ASN A 241 -11.00 7.88 18.75
C ASN A 241 -12.29 8.38 19.40
N LYS A 242 -13.26 8.87 18.61
CA LYS A 242 -14.59 9.24 19.14
C LYS A 242 -15.40 7.99 19.41
N GLU A 243 -15.44 7.04 18.48
CA GLU A 243 -16.17 5.77 18.64
C GLU A 243 -15.67 5.00 19.88
N SER A 244 -14.37 4.89 20.09
CA SER A 244 -13.79 4.21 21.27
C SER A 244 -13.97 4.95 22.61
N LYS A 245 -14.54 6.16 22.64
CA LYS A 245 -14.89 6.86 23.89
C LYS A 245 -16.33 6.60 24.35
N TYR A 246 -17.14 5.98 23.49
CA TYR A 246 -18.53 5.65 23.78
C TYR A 246 -18.75 4.13 23.91
N ASP A 247 -17.69 3.33 23.77
CA ASP A 247 -17.60 1.90 24.11
C ASP A 247 -16.90 1.71 25.47
#